data_AF-A0A6N1AR81-F1
#
_entry.id   AF-A0A6N1AR81-F1
#
_cell.length_a   1.000
_cell.length_b   1.000
_cell.length_c   1.000
_cell.angle_alpha   90.00
_cell.angle_beta   90.00
_cell.angle_gamma   90.00
#
_symmetry.space_group_name_H-M   'P 1'
#
loop_
_entity.id
_entity.type
_entity.pdbx_description
1 polymer ?
#
loop_
_entity_poly.entity_id
_entity_poly.type
_entity_poly.pdbx_seq_one_letter_code
_entity_poly.pdbx_strand_id
1 'polypeptide(L)'
;MYQPLSFQITGVSPLLMHNGRLADPLDPLVKDIKKLSSKRPKTEADLERMAKLEFLGSLYLHGGEPCLPGELIEAALIDGAKRKRRGPLAKAGILCDGNIPLQYDGPREPEKLWDDGRFRFRTGVRVERLRVMRVRPRFDDWSAAVTIQFMPSLLSEDDVRDIIRTTGEVVGLGDWRPKFGRFTVH
;
A
#
# COMPACT_ATOMS: atom_id res chain seq x y z
N MET A 1 -20.47 4.60 -20.67
CA MET A 1 -19.51 3.48 -20.72
C MET A 1 -18.21 3.97 -20.13
N TYR A 2 -17.51 3.16 -19.33
CA TYR A 2 -16.19 3.51 -18.82
C TYR A 2 -15.16 3.54 -19.95
N GLN A 3 -14.16 4.41 -19.84
CA GLN A 3 -13.03 4.50 -20.75
C GLN A 3 -11.71 4.26 -20.01
N PRO A 4 -10.80 3.45 -20.57
CA PRO A 4 -9.50 3.18 -19.97
C PRO A 4 -8.52 4.31 -20.23
N LEU A 5 -7.69 4.63 -19.23
CA LEU A 5 -6.53 5.47 -19.37
C LEU A 5 -5.35 4.86 -18.60
N SER A 6 -4.26 4.57 -19.31
CA SER A 6 -3.09 3.88 -18.76
C SER A 6 -1.97 4.86 -18.44
N PHE A 7 -1.26 4.60 -17.35
CA PHE A 7 -0.20 5.43 -16.81
C PHE A 7 0.96 4.58 -16.32
N GLN A 8 2.18 5.04 -16.54
CA GLN A 8 3.33 4.52 -15.81
C GLN A 8 3.61 5.42 -14.61
N ILE A 9 3.61 4.85 -13.41
CA ILE A 9 3.96 5.58 -12.18
C ILE A 9 5.30 5.11 -11.64
N THR A 10 6.13 6.06 -11.19
CA THR A 10 7.46 5.79 -10.61
C THR A 10 7.58 6.48 -9.27
N GLY A 11 7.97 5.73 -8.24
CA GLY A 11 8.13 6.25 -6.89
C GLY A 11 9.20 7.33 -6.80
N VAL A 12 8.87 8.44 -6.12
CA VAL A 12 9.85 9.48 -5.68
C VAL A 12 10.07 9.45 -4.17
N SER A 13 9.30 8.63 -3.46
CA SER A 13 9.57 8.23 -2.08
C SER A 13 9.26 6.75 -1.90
N PRO A 14 9.82 6.09 -0.86
CA PRO A 14 9.59 4.67 -0.66
C PRO A 14 8.11 4.35 -0.49
N LEU A 15 7.66 3.20 -1.01
CA LEU A 15 6.32 2.69 -0.76
C LEU A 15 6.31 1.89 0.55
N LEU A 16 5.45 2.27 1.50
CA LEU A 16 5.22 1.50 2.72
C LEU A 16 3.89 0.75 2.62
N MET A 17 3.93 -0.57 2.71
CA MET A 17 2.71 -1.39 2.67
C MET A 17 2.10 -1.60 4.06
N HIS A 18 0.77 -1.70 4.10
CA HIS A 18 0.02 -2.08 5.29
C HIS A 18 -1.32 -2.69 4.89
N ASN A 19 -1.31 -3.97 4.57
CA ASN A 19 -2.52 -4.72 4.28
C ASN A 19 -3.42 -4.82 5.53
N GLY A 20 -4.71 -4.51 5.33
CA GLY A 20 -5.73 -4.51 6.38
C GLY A 20 -6.07 -5.89 6.91
N ARG A 21 -5.60 -6.99 6.31
CA ARG A 21 -5.87 -8.37 6.77
C ARG A 21 -5.52 -8.61 8.24
N LEU A 22 -4.53 -7.90 8.78
CA LEU A 22 -4.16 -8.02 10.20
C LEU A 22 -5.20 -7.43 11.16
N ALA A 23 -6.24 -6.77 10.66
CA ALA A 23 -7.41 -6.36 11.44
C ALA A 23 -8.45 -7.49 11.59
N ASP A 24 -8.41 -8.53 10.75
CA ASP A 24 -9.35 -9.65 10.85
C ASP A 24 -8.90 -10.63 11.96
N PRO A 25 -9.67 -10.78 13.06
CA PRO A 25 -9.33 -11.71 14.14
C PRO A 25 -9.33 -13.19 13.70
N LEU A 26 -9.92 -13.51 12.55
CA LEU A 26 -9.97 -14.87 12.00
C LEU A 26 -8.76 -15.20 11.12
N ASP A 27 -7.98 -14.21 10.69
CA ASP A 27 -6.79 -14.41 9.86
C ASP A 27 -5.76 -15.31 10.59
N PRO A 28 -5.18 -16.32 9.92
CA PRO A 28 -4.19 -17.21 10.52
C PRO A 28 -2.98 -16.49 11.12
N LEU A 29 -2.47 -15.44 10.47
CA LEU A 29 -1.34 -14.66 10.96
C LEU A 29 -1.71 -13.90 12.23
N VAL A 30 -2.94 -13.37 12.32
CA VAL A 30 -3.43 -12.68 13.52
C VAL A 30 -3.55 -13.65 14.70
N LYS A 31 -4.05 -14.87 14.46
CA LYS A 31 -4.09 -15.92 15.49
C LYS A 31 -2.69 -16.28 15.99
N ASP A 32 -1.71 -16.40 15.10
CA ASP A 32 -0.33 -16.70 15.48
C ASP A 32 0.36 -15.55 16.19
N ILE A 33 0.16 -14.30 15.74
CA ILE A 33 0.62 -13.10 16.44
C ILE A 33 0.02 -13.06 17.85
N LYS A 34 -1.27 -13.39 18.03
CA LYS A 34 -1.94 -13.41 19.33
C LYS A 34 -1.35 -14.46 20.28
N LYS A 35 -1.02 -15.66 19.80
CA LYS A 35 -0.35 -16.71 20.60
C LYS A 35 1.01 -16.23 21.13
N LEU A 36 1.76 -15.49 20.32
CA LEU A 36 3.06 -14.95 20.72
C LEU A 36 2.90 -13.73 21.63
N SER A 37 1.95 -12.84 21.32
CA SER A 37 1.76 -11.58 22.03
C SER A 37 1.24 -11.77 23.46
N SER A 38 0.55 -12.87 23.75
CA SER A 38 0.06 -13.25 25.09
C SER A 38 1.12 -13.81 26.03
N LYS A 39 2.25 -14.34 25.52
CA LYS A 39 3.33 -14.92 26.35
C LYS A 39 3.94 -13.91 27.34
N ARG A 40 4.25 -14.36 28.56
CA ARG A 40 4.95 -13.62 29.62
C ARG A 40 5.90 -14.58 30.37
N PRO A 41 7.24 -14.38 30.34
CA PRO A 41 7.99 -13.40 29.52
C PRO A 41 7.96 -13.75 28.03
N LYS A 42 8.36 -12.80 27.16
CA LYS A 42 8.63 -13.07 25.73
C LYS A 42 10.12 -13.20 25.52
N THR A 43 10.52 -14.14 24.68
CA THR A 43 11.90 -14.27 24.21
C THR A 43 12.17 -13.33 23.02
N GLU A 44 13.43 -13.11 22.69
CA GLU A 44 13.81 -12.39 21.47
C GLU A 44 13.28 -13.09 20.20
N ALA A 45 13.32 -14.42 20.17
CA ALA A 45 12.74 -15.23 19.09
C ALA A 45 11.22 -15.02 18.94
N ASP A 46 10.48 -14.85 20.05
CA ASP A 46 9.06 -14.51 19.98
C ASP A 46 8.86 -13.12 19.35
N LEU A 47 9.67 -12.14 19.72
CA LEU A 47 9.60 -10.78 19.19
C LEU A 47 9.95 -10.73 17.70
N GLU A 48 10.98 -11.46 17.28
CA GLU A 48 11.37 -11.55 15.86
C GLU A 48 10.31 -12.28 15.03
N ARG A 49 9.75 -13.38 15.55
CA ARG A 49 8.66 -14.09 14.88
C ARG A 49 7.42 -13.22 14.74
N MET A 50 7.06 -12.45 15.77
CA MET A 50 5.96 -11.48 15.69
C MET A 50 6.23 -10.42 14.62
N ALA A 51 7.44 -9.88 14.57
CA ALA A 51 7.84 -8.92 13.54
C ALA A 51 7.76 -9.50 12.12
N LYS A 52 8.17 -10.76 11.94
CA LYS A 52 8.06 -11.49 10.67
C LYS A 52 6.60 -11.66 10.25
N LEU A 53 5.75 -12.12 11.16
CA LEU A 53 4.32 -12.31 10.88
C LEU A 53 3.63 -10.98 10.54
N GLU A 54 3.97 -9.90 11.25
CA GLU A 54 3.45 -8.56 10.93
C GLU A 54 3.91 -8.10 9.54
N PHE A 55 5.19 -8.28 9.21
CA PHE A 55 5.73 -7.94 7.90
C PHE A 55 4.98 -8.69 6.78
N LEU A 56 4.87 -10.02 6.90
CA LEU A 56 4.20 -10.87 5.93
C LEU A 56 2.71 -10.50 5.79
N GLY A 57 2.05 -10.25 6.92
CA GLY A 57 0.65 -9.85 6.94
C GLY A 57 0.40 -8.44 6.43
N SER A 58 1.43 -7.61 6.34
CA SER A 58 1.32 -6.23 5.83
C SER A 58 1.55 -6.12 4.32
N LEU A 59 2.06 -7.16 3.65
CA LEU A 59 2.24 -7.18 2.20
C LEU A 59 0.87 -7.18 1.48
N TYR A 60 0.78 -6.40 0.40
CA TYR A 60 -0.24 -6.60 -0.62
C TYR A 60 0.29 -7.64 -1.60
N LEU A 61 -0.43 -8.75 -1.78
CA LEU A 61 0.02 -9.87 -2.60
C LEU A 61 -1.08 -10.29 -3.58
N HIS A 62 -0.69 -10.62 -4.80
CA HIS A 62 -1.53 -11.29 -5.79
C HIS A 62 -0.72 -12.39 -6.47
N GLY A 63 -1.27 -13.60 -6.55
CA GLY A 63 -0.52 -14.76 -7.05
C GLY A 63 0.74 -15.10 -6.23
N GLY A 64 0.84 -14.61 -4.99
CA GLY A 64 2.03 -14.79 -4.14
C GLY A 64 3.11 -13.72 -4.30
N GLU A 65 2.94 -12.74 -5.18
CA GLU A 65 3.92 -11.67 -5.42
C GLU A 65 3.38 -10.29 -5.00
N PRO A 66 4.26 -9.33 -4.65
CA PRO A 66 3.84 -7.96 -4.32
C PRO A 66 3.10 -7.25 -5.44
N CYS A 67 1.96 -6.67 -5.06
CA CYS A 67 1.09 -5.90 -5.95
C CYS A 67 0.63 -4.60 -5.29
N LEU A 68 -0.06 -3.76 -6.06
CA LEU A 68 -0.89 -2.67 -5.59
C LEU A 68 -2.36 -3.04 -5.88
N PRO A 69 -3.20 -3.23 -4.85
CA PRO A 69 -4.62 -3.46 -5.05
C PRO A 69 -5.27 -2.23 -5.71
N GLY A 70 -6.17 -2.45 -6.66
CA GLY A 70 -6.89 -1.38 -7.34
C GLY A 70 -7.62 -0.43 -6.38
N GLU A 71 -8.24 -0.98 -5.34
CA GLU A 71 -8.92 -0.24 -4.25
C GLU A 71 -7.98 0.76 -3.54
N LEU A 72 -6.70 0.43 -3.39
CA LEU A 72 -5.69 1.31 -2.81
C LEU A 72 -5.38 2.48 -3.75
N ILE A 73 -5.33 2.22 -5.06
CA ILE A 73 -5.15 3.25 -6.10
C ILE A 73 -6.37 4.16 -6.12
N GLU A 74 -7.59 3.61 -6.17
CA GLU A 74 -8.84 4.37 -6.15
C GLU A 74 -8.94 5.31 -4.94
N ALA A 75 -8.68 4.78 -3.74
CA ALA A 75 -8.71 5.58 -2.52
C ALA A 75 -7.74 6.77 -2.59
N ALA A 76 -6.54 6.56 -3.13
CA ALA A 76 -5.55 7.62 -3.31
C ALA A 76 -5.94 8.63 -4.40
N LEU A 77 -6.56 8.19 -5.50
CA LEU A 77 -7.07 9.06 -6.55
C LEU A 77 -8.23 9.93 -6.05
N ILE A 78 -9.15 9.37 -5.26
CA ILE A 78 -10.24 10.12 -4.64
C ILE A 78 -9.68 11.20 -3.69
N ASP A 79 -8.66 10.87 -2.89
CA ASP A 79 -7.98 11.84 -2.02
C ASP A 79 -7.26 12.94 -2.80
N GLY A 80 -6.65 12.61 -3.95
CA GLY A 80 -6.07 13.61 -4.87
C GLY A 80 -7.13 14.51 -5.47
N ALA A 81 -8.24 13.93 -5.95
CA ALA A 81 -9.36 14.66 -6.53
C ALA A 81 -10.02 15.64 -5.54
N LYS A 82 -10.03 15.32 -4.23
CA LYS A 82 -10.48 16.27 -3.19
C LYS A 82 -9.67 17.58 -3.19
N ARG A 83 -8.37 17.55 -3.53
CA ARG A 83 -7.52 18.75 -3.65
C ARG A 83 -7.97 19.68 -4.78
N LYS A 84 -8.68 19.12 -5.76
CA LYS A 84 -9.25 19.83 -6.91
C LYS A 84 -10.76 20.03 -6.80
N ARG A 85 -11.35 19.81 -5.61
CA ARG A 85 -12.80 19.86 -5.34
C ARG A 85 -13.63 18.90 -6.21
N ARG A 86 -13.03 17.80 -6.68
CA ARG A 86 -13.65 16.78 -7.54
C ARG A 86 -13.83 15.43 -6.84
N GLY A 87 -13.62 15.36 -5.52
CA GLY A 87 -13.72 14.12 -4.75
C GLY A 87 -15.00 13.31 -5.00
N PRO A 88 -16.21 13.91 -4.94
CA PRO A 88 -17.45 13.18 -5.23
C PRO A 88 -17.54 12.64 -6.65
N LEU A 89 -17.09 13.41 -7.65
CA LEU A 89 -17.08 12.99 -9.05
C LEU A 89 -16.08 11.85 -9.29
N ALA A 90 -14.88 11.95 -8.72
CA ALA A 90 -13.88 10.87 -8.74
C ALA A 90 -14.41 9.61 -8.08
N LYS A 91 -15.04 9.71 -6.90
CA LYS A 91 -15.64 8.55 -6.22
C LYS A 91 -16.74 7.88 -7.04
N ALA A 92 -17.51 8.64 -7.82
CA ALA A 92 -18.60 8.12 -8.64
C ALA A 92 -18.15 7.63 -10.03
N GLY A 93 -17.02 8.16 -10.54
CA GLY A 93 -16.64 8.03 -11.93
C GLY A 93 -15.28 7.42 -12.19
N ILE A 94 -14.48 7.10 -11.17
CA ILE A 94 -13.18 6.40 -11.31
C ILE A 94 -13.31 4.98 -10.77
N LEU A 95 -12.77 4.03 -11.53
CA LEU A 95 -12.53 2.66 -11.11
C LEU A 95 -11.10 2.25 -11.47
N CYS A 96 -10.46 1.47 -10.61
CA CYS A 96 -9.21 0.80 -10.86
C CYS A 96 -9.36 -0.62 -10.34
N ASP A 97 -9.62 -1.55 -11.25
CA ASP A 97 -9.86 -2.96 -10.91
C ASP A 97 -8.57 -3.77 -10.90
N GLY A 98 -8.57 -4.83 -10.09
CA GLY A 98 -7.52 -5.85 -10.10
C GLY A 98 -6.34 -5.56 -9.17
N ASN A 99 -5.23 -6.23 -9.46
CA ASN A 99 -4.00 -6.16 -8.67
C ASN A 99 -2.84 -5.81 -9.60
N ILE A 100 -2.32 -4.61 -9.47
CA ILE A 100 -1.27 -4.10 -10.33
C ILE A 100 0.07 -4.67 -9.85
N PRO A 101 0.84 -5.41 -10.67
CA PRO A 101 2.14 -5.91 -10.28
C PRO A 101 3.08 -4.76 -9.88
N LEU A 102 3.69 -4.86 -8.70
CA LEU A 102 4.68 -3.88 -8.27
C LEU A 102 6.02 -4.21 -8.93
N GLN A 103 6.66 -3.24 -9.55
CA GLN A 103 8.01 -3.39 -10.11
C GLN A 103 9.04 -2.83 -9.14
N TYR A 104 10.03 -3.63 -8.79
CA TYR A 104 11.14 -3.30 -7.89
C TYR A 104 12.27 -4.31 -8.10
N ASP A 105 13.48 -3.98 -7.62
CA ASP A 105 14.62 -4.91 -7.59
C ASP A 105 14.62 -5.72 -6.30
N GLY A 106 14.56 -7.05 -6.41
CA GLY A 106 14.63 -7.97 -5.27
C GLY A 106 13.76 -9.23 -5.40
N PRO A 107 13.71 -10.04 -4.33
CA PRO A 107 12.94 -11.29 -4.33
C PRO A 107 11.44 -11.04 -4.50
N ARG A 108 10.73 -11.92 -5.21
CA ARG A 108 9.28 -11.86 -5.38
C ARG A 108 8.50 -12.59 -4.29
N GLU A 109 9.12 -13.59 -3.67
CA GLU A 109 8.50 -14.41 -2.63
C GLU A 109 8.52 -13.69 -1.26
N PRO A 110 7.39 -13.66 -0.51
CA PRO A 110 7.28 -12.96 0.77
C PRO A 110 8.32 -13.35 1.82
N GLU A 111 8.64 -14.64 1.90
CA GLU A 111 9.63 -15.15 2.85
C GLU A 111 11.05 -14.69 2.49
N LYS A 112 11.40 -14.69 1.20
CA LYS A 112 12.69 -14.20 0.72
C LYS A 112 12.82 -12.67 0.86
N LEU A 113 11.71 -11.94 0.69
CA LEU A 113 11.66 -10.50 0.98
C LEU A 113 11.95 -10.20 2.45
N TRP A 114 11.41 -11.03 3.36
CA TRP A 114 11.80 -10.95 4.75
C TRP A 114 13.30 -11.22 4.87
N ASP A 115 13.80 -12.36 4.42
CA ASP A 115 15.20 -12.78 4.62
C ASP A 115 16.24 -11.78 4.08
N ASP A 116 15.95 -11.10 2.97
CA ASP A 116 16.81 -10.05 2.38
C ASP A 116 17.07 -8.87 3.34
N GLY A 117 16.12 -8.53 4.20
CA GLY A 117 16.28 -7.52 5.25
C GLY A 117 16.13 -6.07 4.77
N ARG A 118 16.49 -5.73 3.52
CA ARG A 118 16.35 -4.35 2.97
C ARG A 118 14.90 -3.86 2.98
N PHE A 119 13.95 -4.78 2.82
CA PHE A 119 12.52 -4.47 2.78
C PHE A 119 11.90 -4.26 4.17
N ARG A 120 12.62 -4.54 5.27
CA ARG A 120 12.08 -4.48 6.63
C ARG A 120 12.15 -3.06 7.18
N PHE A 121 11.03 -2.34 7.16
CA PHE A 121 10.91 -1.06 7.84
C PHE A 121 10.42 -1.23 9.28
N ARG A 122 11.33 -1.04 10.24
CA ARG A 122 11.03 -1.12 11.68
C ARG A 122 10.93 0.28 12.29
N THR A 123 9.79 0.59 12.89
CA THR A 123 9.58 1.88 13.57
C THR A 123 8.71 1.75 14.81
N GLY A 124 8.95 2.62 15.80
CA GLY A 124 8.08 2.74 16.97
C GLY A 124 6.84 3.57 16.63
N VAL A 125 5.65 3.01 16.84
CA VAL A 125 4.37 3.74 16.71
C VAL A 125 3.72 3.91 18.07
N ARG A 126 3.00 5.00 18.26
CA ARG A 126 2.22 5.24 19.48
C ARG A 126 0.87 4.54 19.33
N VAL A 127 0.59 3.60 20.23
CA VAL A 127 -0.72 2.96 20.39
C VAL A 127 -1.21 3.35 21.78
N GLU A 128 -2.24 4.20 21.81
CA GLU A 128 -2.72 4.84 23.04
C GLU A 128 -1.59 5.55 23.82
N ARG A 129 -1.18 4.99 24.97
CA ARG A 129 -0.10 5.49 25.83
C ARG A 129 1.23 4.76 25.62
N LEU A 130 1.24 3.64 24.90
CA LEU A 130 2.40 2.79 24.73
C LEU A 130 3.09 3.05 23.39
N ARG A 131 4.41 2.87 23.35
CA ARG A 131 5.18 2.81 22.10
C ARG A 131 5.43 1.34 21.76
N VAL A 132 4.92 0.91 20.61
CA VAL A 132 5.05 -0.46 20.11
C VAL A 132 5.88 -0.45 18.84
N MET A 133 6.86 -1.34 18.74
CA MET A 133 7.63 -1.53 17.51
C MET A 133 6.78 -2.27 16.48
N ARG A 134 6.71 -1.71 15.28
CA ARG A 134 6.03 -2.31 14.12
C ARG A 134 7.06 -2.60 13.04
N VAL A 135 6.88 -3.71 12.31
CA VAL A 135 7.73 -4.04 11.15
C VAL A 135 6.88 -4.27 9.93
N ARG A 136 7.12 -3.47 8.88
CA ARG A 136 6.32 -3.46 7.65
C ARG A 136 7.20 -3.49 6.40
N PRO A 137 6.68 -4.00 5.27
CA PRO A 137 7.37 -3.96 3.99
C PRO A 137 7.53 -2.54 3.47
N ARG A 138 8.75 -2.19 3.10
CA ARG A 138 9.09 -0.93 2.42
C ARG A 138 9.85 -1.24 1.13
N PHE A 139 9.41 -0.62 0.04
CA PHE A 139 10.07 -0.69 -1.26
C PHE A 139 10.64 0.69 -1.57
N ASP A 140 11.97 0.82 -1.57
CA ASP A 140 12.64 2.12 -1.73
C ASP A 140 12.51 2.63 -3.16
N ASP A 141 12.81 1.77 -4.13
CA ASP A 141 12.62 2.02 -5.55
C ASP A 141 11.48 1.14 -6.07
N TRP A 142 10.45 1.77 -6.65
CA TRP A 142 9.28 1.06 -7.13
C TRP A 142 8.61 1.77 -8.31
N SER A 143 7.95 1.00 -9.16
CA SER A 143 7.08 1.51 -10.22
C SER A 143 5.91 0.58 -10.49
N ALA A 144 4.90 1.05 -11.22
CA ALA A 144 3.73 0.27 -11.59
C ALA A 144 3.08 0.81 -12.87
N ALA A 145 2.52 -0.09 -13.68
CA ALA A 145 1.69 0.25 -14.83
C ALA A 145 0.22 0.19 -14.42
N VAL A 146 -0.42 1.36 -14.28
CA VAL A 146 -1.76 1.50 -13.72
C VAL A 146 -2.73 1.86 -14.83
N THR A 147 -3.85 1.13 -14.92
CA THR A 147 -4.97 1.46 -15.80
C THR A 147 -6.13 1.96 -14.96
N ILE A 148 -6.56 3.19 -15.22
CA ILE A 148 -7.71 3.82 -14.59
C ILE A 148 -8.87 3.78 -15.58
N GLN A 149 -10.00 3.23 -15.17
CA GLN A 149 -11.26 3.37 -15.88
C GLN A 149 -11.96 4.63 -15.39
N PHE A 150 -12.46 5.47 -16.28
CA PHE A 150 -13.23 6.65 -15.89
C PHE A 150 -14.54 6.81 -16.68
N MET A 151 -15.52 7.50 -16.11
CA MET A 151 -16.78 7.84 -16.78
C MET A 151 -16.69 9.23 -17.44
N PRO A 152 -16.70 9.33 -18.79
CA PRO A 152 -16.59 10.61 -19.50
C PRO A 152 -17.71 11.61 -19.19
N SER A 153 -18.87 11.14 -18.73
CA SER A 153 -19.98 11.99 -18.32
C SER A 153 -19.75 12.73 -17.00
N LEU A 154 -18.72 12.34 -16.22
CA LEU A 154 -18.40 12.92 -14.91
C LEU A 154 -17.01 13.57 -14.88
N LEU A 155 -16.05 13.01 -15.62
CA LEU A 155 -14.66 13.45 -15.68
C LEU A 155 -14.17 13.39 -17.12
N SER A 156 -13.43 14.42 -17.54
CA SER A 156 -12.65 14.37 -18.78
C SER A 156 -11.33 13.61 -18.58
N GLU A 157 -10.66 13.21 -19.68
CA GLU A 157 -9.32 12.64 -19.59
C GLU A 157 -8.32 13.58 -18.89
N ASP A 158 -8.40 14.89 -19.17
CA ASP A 158 -7.53 15.89 -18.53
C ASP A 158 -7.74 15.94 -17.02
N ASP A 159 -8.99 15.77 -16.57
CA ASP A 159 -9.29 15.69 -15.15
C ASP A 159 -8.63 14.47 -14.51
N VAL A 160 -8.69 13.31 -15.17
CA VAL A 160 -8.04 12.07 -14.68
C VAL A 160 -6.53 12.25 -14.63
N ARG A 161 -5.92 12.85 -15.66
CA ARG A 161 -4.47 13.15 -15.72
C ARG A 161 -4.05 14.11 -14.60
N ASP A 162 -4.82 15.17 -14.36
CA ASP A 162 -4.54 16.12 -13.26
C ASP A 162 -4.72 15.48 -11.88
N ILE A 163 -5.75 14.63 -11.72
CA ILE A 163 -5.99 13.89 -10.48
C ILE A 163 -4.81 12.97 -10.16
N ILE A 164 -4.37 12.10 -11.09
CA ILE A 164 -3.29 11.15 -10.82
C ILE A 164 -1.95 11.86 -10.55
N ARG A 165 -1.65 12.96 -11.25
CA ARG A 165 -0.47 13.80 -10.98
C ARG A 165 -0.53 14.40 -9.57
N THR A 166 -1.66 15.01 -9.22
CA THR A 166 -1.88 15.57 -7.88
C THR A 166 -1.78 14.50 -6.80
N THR A 167 -2.34 13.32 -7.03
CA THR A 167 -2.21 12.18 -6.11
C THR A 167 -0.73 11.83 -5.89
N GLY A 168 0.06 11.71 -6.95
CA GLY A 168 1.48 11.40 -6.86
C GLY A 168 2.28 12.44 -6.08
N GLU A 169 2.00 13.74 -6.31
CA GLU A 169 2.75 14.85 -5.72
C GLU A 169 2.47 15.06 -4.23
N VAL A 170 1.19 15.02 -3.81
CA VAL A 170 0.80 15.48 -2.45
C VAL A 170 0.04 14.45 -1.62
N VAL A 171 -0.32 13.29 -2.17
CA VAL A 171 -1.06 12.24 -1.45
C VAL A 171 -0.21 10.98 -1.27
N GLY A 172 0.22 10.36 -2.37
CA GLY A 172 0.92 9.09 -2.39
C GLY A 172 0.03 7.86 -2.20
N LEU A 173 0.66 6.68 -2.22
CA LEU A 173 0.08 5.35 -2.08
C LEU A 173 0.51 4.68 -0.76
N GLY A 174 -0.23 3.65 -0.33
CA GLY A 174 0.12 2.86 0.85
C GLY A 174 -0.11 3.59 2.18
N ASP A 175 0.73 3.29 3.17
CA ASP A 175 0.57 3.77 4.55
C ASP A 175 1.46 4.97 4.89
N TRP A 176 1.09 5.68 5.96
CA TRP A 176 1.78 6.87 6.47
C TRP A 176 1.98 7.95 5.40
N ARG A 177 0.96 8.10 4.55
CA ARG A 177 0.82 9.19 3.60
C ARG A 177 0.74 10.54 4.33
N PRO A 178 1.36 11.62 3.81
CA PRO A 178 2.02 11.73 2.50
C PRO A 178 3.54 11.52 2.56
N LYS A 179 4.08 10.91 3.62
CA LYS A 179 5.53 10.68 3.77
C LYS A 179 6.04 9.61 2.80
N PHE A 180 5.27 8.53 2.66
CA PHE A 180 5.58 7.39 1.79
C PHE A 180 4.65 7.34 0.57
N GLY A 181 5.11 6.64 -0.46
CA GLY A 181 4.35 6.27 -1.66
C GLY A 181 4.08 7.41 -2.63
N ARG A 182 4.83 8.52 -2.59
CA ARG A 182 4.73 9.56 -3.62
C ARG A 182 5.33 9.07 -4.93
N PHE A 183 4.80 9.56 -6.05
CA PHE A 183 5.21 9.11 -7.38
C PHE A 183 5.08 10.21 -8.43
N THR A 184 5.79 10.05 -9.55
CA THR A 184 5.59 10.80 -10.80
C THR A 184 4.83 9.95 -11.82
N VAL A 185 4.22 10.61 -12.81
CA VAL A 185 3.38 9.98 -13.84
C VAL A 185 4.00 10.22 -15.21
N HIS A 186 4.08 9.18 -16.03
CA HIS A 186 4.59 9.20 -17.40
C HIS A 186 3.55 8.65 -18.38
#